data_AF-A0A1I6LY83-F1
#
_entry.id   AF-A0A1I6LY83-F1
#
_cell.length_a   1.000
_cell.length_b   1.000
_cell.length_c   1.000
_cell.angle_alpha   90.00
_cell.angle_beta   90.00
_cell.angle_gamma   90.00
#
_symmetry.space_group_name_H-M   'P 1'
#
loop_
_entity.id
_entity.type
_entity.pdbx_description
1 polymer ?
#
loop_
_entity_poly.entity_id
_entity_poly.type
_entity_poly.pdbx_seq_one_letter_code
_entity_poly.pdbx_strand_id
1 'polypeptide(L)'
;MWQSDKMTSATGPSDVRIATDPAARTRLWWEIGIVLAVTVGQSALYSLLSLLRASLRTTPIGQQQTQLNPNRDAEVLWNVLYQFLGIVFGLALVALVVYLLWEPGHNALRRIGLDFTHFGGDLGRGILLAAVIGIPGLGLYAVARMLGLNVAVVASPLDAAWWTVPLLVLAAVRAGLTEEVIFIAYLFDRLRRLGWSWWAIILSTAALRGAYHAYQGVGAIVGNFVMGVVFGWCYRRWGRIMPLVIAHTLLDIVAFVGYPLAAALWPGVFAPAPSPTVTPTPTPTPAA
;
A
#
# COMPACT_ATOMS: atom_id res chain seq x y z
N MET A 1 27.40 68.93 -10.65
CA MET A 1 26.52 68.16 -11.56
C MET A 1 27.42 67.40 -12.51
N TRP A 2 27.66 66.11 -12.24
CA TRP A 2 28.44 65.23 -13.12
C TRP A 2 27.78 63.85 -13.06
N GLN A 3 27.07 63.53 -14.14
CA GLN A 3 26.58 62.19 -14.45
C GLN A 3 27.65 61.49 -15.28
N SER A 4 28.13 60.36 -14.78
CA SER A 4 28.92 59.34 -15.48
C SER A 4 28.79 58.07 -14.63
N ASP A 5 28.68 56.85 -15.13
CA ASP A 5 28.25 56.28 -16.40
C ASP A 5 28.20 54.76 -16.12
N LYS A 6 27.42 54.03 -16.92
CA LYS A 6 27.66 52.63 -17.31
C LYS A 6 27.34 51.42 -16.40
N MET A 7 26.41 50.65 -16.98
CA MET A 7 26.56 49.25 -17.43
C MET A 7 26.18 48.12 -16.48
N THR A 8 24.97 47.62 -16.73
CA THR A 8 24.65 46.21 -17.06
C THR A 8 25.33 45.11 -16.23
N SER A 9 24.53 44.39 -15.44
CA SER A 9 24.73 42.95 -15.30
C SER A 9 23.45 42.20 -15.66
N ALA A 10 23.64 41.25 -16.56
CA ALA A 10 22.66 40.42 -17.22
C ALA A 10 21.67 39.73 -16.28
N THR A 11 20.39 39.76 -16.63
CA THR A 11 19.44 38.71 -16.26
C THR A 11 19.80 37.45 -17.06
N GLY A 12 20.82 36.73 -16.60
CA GLY A 12 21.04 35.32 -16.94
C GLY A 12 19.92 34.45 -16.38
N PRO A 13 19.85 33.16 -16.74
CA PRO A 13 18.85 32.26 -16.18
C PRO A 13 18.96 32.28 -14.65
N SER A 14 17.85 32.66 -14.02
CA SER A 14 17.61 32.78 -12.58
C SER A 14 18.65 32.06 -11.71
N ASP A 15 19.36 32.84 -10.90
CA ASP A 15 20.18 32.41 -9.77
C ASP A 15 19.68 31.08 -9.20
N VAL A 16 20.52 30.04 -9.30
CA VAL A 16 20.35 28.83 -8.48
C VAL A 16 20.47 29.30 -7.04
N ARG A 17 19.34 29.59 -6.40
CA ARG A 17 19.29 29.89 -4.97
C ARG A 17 19.72 28.64 -4.24
N ILE A 18 21.02 28.55 -3.94
CA ILE A 18 21.58 27.51 -3.09
C ILE A 18 20.81 27.59 -1.76
N ALA A 19 20.14 26.51 -1.38
CA ALA A 19 19.46 26.43 -0.10
C ALA A 19 20.52 26.57 1.02
N THR A 20 20.63 27.76 1.58
CA THR A 20 21.57 28.09 2.67
C THR A 20 21.05 27.60 4.02
N ASP A 21 19.73 27.45 4.16
CA ASP A 21 19.09 26.87 5.34
C ASP A 21 19.22 25.32 5.35
N PRO A 22 19.84 24.73 6.39
CA PRO A 22 19.94 23.27 6.55
C PRO A 22 18.59 22.55 6.50
N ALA A 23 17.51 23.15 7.01
CA ALA A 23 16.18 22.54 7.01
C ALA A 23 15.60 22.50 5.58
N ALA A 24 15.70 23.61 4.84
CA ALA A 24 15.32 23.66 3.43
C ALA A 24 16.11 22.65 2.57
N ARG A 25 17.43 22.53 2.81
CA ARG A 25 18.28 21.56 2.10
C ARG A 25 17.90 20.11 2.41
N THR A 26 17.60 19.80 3.66
CA THR A 26 17.15 18.47 4.06
C THR A 26 15.82 18.12 3.40
N ARG A 27 14.88 19.06 3.40
CA ARG A 27 13.57 18.90 2.75
C ARG A 27 13.73 18.62 1.24
N LEU A 28 14.62 19.35 0.55
CA LEU A 28 14.90 19.14 -0.87
C LEU A 28 15.45 17.74 -1.17
N TRP A 29 16.35 17.20 -0.33
CA TRP A 29 16.84 15.83 -0.49
C TRP A 29 15.72 14.79 -0.35
N TRP A 30 14.82 14.98 0.61
CA TRP A 30 13.64 14.13 0.75
C TRP A 30 12.72 14.21 -0.46
N GLU A 31 12.47 15.42 -0.98
CA GLU A 31 11.68 15.61 -2.20
C GLU A 31 12.24 14.81 -3.37
N ILE A 32 13.53 14.99 -3.67
CA ILE A 32 14.22 14.30 -4.76
C ILE A 32 14.16 12.79 -4.54
N GLY A 33 14.50 12.31 -3.34
CA GLY A 33 14.50 10.89 -3.02
C GLY A 33 13.12 10.25 -3.17
N ILE A 34 12.06 10.92 -2.71
CA ILE A 34 10.67 10.45 -2.83
C ILE A 34 10.23 10.42 -4.29
N VAL A 35 10.49 11.49 -5.06
CA VAL A 35 10.13 11.55 -6.48
C VAL A 35 10.81 10.41 -7.23
N LEU A 36 12.10 10.18 -6.99
CA LEU A 36 12.83 9.06 -7.59
C LEU A 36 12.24 7.71 -7.15
N ALA A 37 11.93 7.52 -5.86
CA ALA A 37 11.37 6.28 -5.35
C ALA A 37 9.98 5.96 -5.93
N VAL A 38 9.12 6.96 -6.12
CA VAL A 38 7.77 6.81 -6.72
C VAL A 38 7.84 6.55 -8.23
N THR A 39 8.90 7.00 -8.90
CA THR A 39 9.03 6.93 -10.37
C THR A 39 10.03 5.86 -10.83
N VAL A 40 11.27 6.25 -11.13
CA VAL A 40 12.26 5.40 -11.82
C VAL A 40 13.14 4.59 -10.87
N GLY A 41 13.15 4.91 -9.58
CA GLY A 41 14.02 4.29 -8.58
C GLY A 41 13.79 2.79 -8.43
N GLN A 42 12.52 2.36 -8.46
CA GLN A 42 12.19 0.93 -8.41
C GLN A 42 12.74 0.19 -9.64
N SER A 43 12.48 0.72 -10.85
CA SER A 43 12.97 0.11 -12.09
C SER A 43 14.50 0.10 -12.17
N ALA A 44 15.17 1.14 -11.68
CA ALA A 44 16.63 1.21 -11.66
C ALA A 44 17.22 0.13 -10.74
N LEU A 45 16.69 -0.01 -9.53
CA LEU A 45 17.17 -1.04 -8.59
C LEU A 45 16.85 -2.45 -9.11
N TYR A 46 15.67 -2.65 -9.70
CA TYR A 46 15.30 -3.95 -10.29
C TYR A 46 16.21 -4.31 -11.46
N SER A 47 16.57 -3.33 -12.29
CA SER A 47 17.49 -3.53 -13.41
C SER A 47 18.87 -3.95 -12.92
N LEU A 48 19.41 -3.31 -11.87
CA LEU A 48 20.69 -3.71 -11.26
C LEU A 48 20.64 -5.12 -10.68
N LEU A 49 19.56 -5.48 -9.96
CA LEU A 49 19.39 -6.83 -9.43
C LEU A 49 19.25 -7.87 -10.55
N SER A 50 18.56 -7.54 -11.64
CA SER A 50 18.44 -8.41 -12.81
C SER A 50 19.79 -8.66 -13.48
N LEU A 51 20.64 -7.63 -13.58
CA LEU A 51 21.99 -7.75 -14.12
C LEU A 51 22.91 -8.56 -13.20
N LEU A 52 22.85 -8.32 -11.89
CA LEU A 52 23.58 -9.12 -10.90
C LEU A 52 23.19 -10.59 -11.03
N ARG A 53 21.89 -10.89 -11.10
CA ARG A 53 21.41 -12.25 -11.30
C ARG A 53 21.90 -12.85 -12.61
N ALA A 54 21.84 -12.10 -13.71
CA ALA A 54 22.37 -12.55 -14.99
C ALA A 54 23.87 -12.88 -14.89
N SER A 55 24.64 -12.09 -14.14
CA SER A 55 26.08 -12.31 -13.95
C SER A 55 26.42 -13.55 -13.10
N LEU A 56 25.48 -14.03 -12.28
CA LEU A 56 25.65 -15.20 -11.43
C LEU A 56 25.28 -16.52 -12.15
N ARG A 57 24.70 -16.45 -13.35
CA ARG A 57 24.38 -17.63 -14.15
C ARG A 57 25.63 -18.16 -14.85
N THR A 58 25.67 -19.47 -15.09
CA THR A 58 26.77 -20.12 -15.82
C THR A 58 26.79 -19.77 -17.31
N THR A 59 25.66 -19.36 -17.89
CA THR A 59 25.57 -18.91 -19.27
C THR A 59 26.17 -17.50 -19.43
N PRO A 60 27.05 -17.24 -20.42
CA PRO A 60 27.58 -15.90 -20.67
C PRO A 60 26.47 -14.87 -20.93
N ILE A 61 26.61 -13.64 -20.38
CA ILE A 61 25.58 -12.58 -20.48
C ILE A 61 25.16 -12.30 -21.93
N GLY A 62 26.10 -12.26 -22.87
CA GLY A 62 25.81 -12.01 -24.30
C GLY A 62 25.01 -13.12 -24.99
N GLN A 63 24.80 -14.26 -24.33
CA GLN A 63 23.98 -15.38 -24.80
C GLN A 63 22.68 -15.55 -23.99
N GLN A 64 22.43 -14.69 -23.00
CA GLN A 64 21.20 -14.68 -22.23
C GLN A 64 20.15 -13.81 -22.92
N GLN A 65 18.88 -14.19 -22.80
CA GLN A 65 17.75 -13.37 -23.22
C GLN A 65 16.93 -12.95 -22.00
N THR A 66 16.62 -11.66 -21.91
CA THR A 66 15.72 -11.11 -20.90
C THR A 66 14.34 -10.92 -21.53
N GLN A 67 13.32 -11.55 -20.95
CA GLN A 67 11.94 -11.25 -21.32
C GLN A 67 11.54 -9.92 -20.69
N LEU A 68 10.77 -9.09 -21.40
CA LEU A 68 10.20 -7.85 -20.85
C LEU A 68 9.19 -8.13 -19.72
N ASN A 69 8.60 -9.33 -19.70
CA ASN A 69 7.63 -9.75 -18.69
C ASN A 69 7.87 -11.23 -18.32
N PRO A 70 8.96 -11.55 -17.61
CA PRO A 70 9.26 -12.92 -17.26
C PRO A 70 8.21 -13.43 -16.28
N ASN A 71 7.77 -14.68 -16.43
CA ASN A 71 7.08 -15.37 -15.34
C ASN A 71 8.02 -15.36 -14.13
N ARG A 72 7.54 -14.84 -12.99
CA ARG A 72 8.31 -14.71 -11.73
C ARG A 72 9.15 -15.97 -11.51
N ASP A 73 10.46 -15.79 -11.57
CA ASP A 73 11.40 -16.90 -11.67
C ASP A 73 11.36 -17.88 -10.50
N ALA A 74 11.75 -19.13 -10.80
CA ALA A 74 11.78 -20.27 -9.88
C ALA A 74 12.83 -20.19 -8.74
N GLU A 75 13.60 -19.10 -8.63
CA GLU A 75 14.59 -18.92 -7.58
C GLU A 75 14.01 -18.13 -6.40
N VAL A 76 13.77 -18.83 -5.29
CA VAL A 76 13.14 -18.31 -4.06
C VAL A 76 13.75 -16.98 -3.59
N LEU A 77 15.09 -16.88 -3.58
CA LEU A 77 15.80 -15.69 -3.10
C LEU A 77 15.38 -14.42 -3.86
N TRP A 78 15.38 -14.47 -5.19
CA TRP A 78 15.03 -13.32 -6.02
C TRP A 78 13.56 -12.97 -5.88
N ASN A 79 12.69 -13.97 -5.79
CA ASN A 79 11.26 -13.74 -5.56
C ASN A 79 11.01 -13.01 -4.23
N VAL A 80 11.63 -13.47 -3.14
CA VAL A 80 11.53 -12.81 -1.83
C VAL A 80 12.07 -11.37 -1.90
N LEU A 81 13.22 -11.17 -2.55
CA LEU A 81 13.83 -9.86 -2.68
C LEU A 81 12.93 -8.89 -3.46
N TYR A 82 12.42 -9.28 -4.64
CA TYR A 82 11.53 -8.43 -5.43
C TYR A 82 10.20 -8.14 -4.73
N GLN A 83 9.63 -9.10 -3.99
CA GLN A 83 8.44 -8.85 -3.18
C GLN A 83 8.72 -7.86 -2.05
N PHE A 84 9.84 -8.04 -1.34
CA PHE A 84 10.25 -7.13 -0.28
C PHE A 84 10.49 -5.71 -0.81
N LEU A 85 11.24 -5.55 -1.91
CA LEU A 85 11.45 -4.24 -2.52
C LEU A 85 10.14 -3.63 -2.99
N GLY A 86 9.25 -4.41 -3.61
CA GLY A 86 7.94 -3.93 -4.03
C GLY A 86 7.12 -3.36 -2.85
N ILE A 87 7.22 -3.99 -1.68
CA ILE A 87 6.61 -3.48 -0.44
C ILE A 87 7.27 -2.16 -0.01
N VAL A 88 8.61 -2.09 -0.01
CA VAL A 88 9.37 -0.90 0.38
C VAL A 88 9.07 0.28 -0.55
N PHE A 89 9.12 0.09 -1.87
CA PHE A 89 8.78 1.14 -2.84
C PHE A 89 7.30 1.53 -2.77
N GLY A 90 6.41 0.61 -2.41
CA GLY A 90 5.01 0.94 -2.12
C GLY A 90 4.85 1.97 -0.99
N LEU A 91 5.78 2.00 -0.01
CA LEU A 91 5.79 3.02 1.04
C LEU A 91 6.25 4.40 0.55
N ALA A 92 6.79 4.53 -0.67
CA ALA A 92 7.17 5.82 -1.23
C ALA A 92 5.96 6.77 -1.37
N LEU A 93 4.76 6.24 -1.63
CA LEU A 93 3.52 7.03 -1.64
C LEU A 93 3.15 7.54 -0.24
N VAL A 94 3.38 6.74 0.80
CA VAL A 94 3.20 7.17 2.20
C VAL A 94 4.19 8.29 2.52
N ALA A 95 5.45 8.10 2.15
CA ALA A 95 6.49 9.11 2.33
C ALA A 95 6.15 10.42 1.60
N LEU A 96 5.65 10.34 0.36
CA LEU A 96 5.17 11.49 -0.41
C LEU A 96 4.07 12.24 0.32
N VAL A 97 3.07 11.52 0.82
CA VAL A 97 1.94 12.16 1.51
C VAL A 97 2.36 12.77 2.85
N VAL A 98 3.26 12.13 3.59
CA VAL A 98 3.88 12.71 4.80
C VAL A 98 4.71 13.95 4.44
N TYR A 99 5.46 13.91 3.34
CA TYR A 99 6.22 15.05 2.83
C TYR A 99 5.32 16.24 2.48
N LEU A 100 4.16 15.98 1.85
CA LEU A 100 3.16 17.03 1.59
C LEU A 100 2.56 17.61 2.88
N LEU A 101 2.52 16.86 3.98
CA LEU A 101 2.08 17.35 5.30
C LEU A 101 3.19 18.08 6.07
N TRP A 102 4.42 18.08 5.56
CA TRP A 102 5.57 18.71 6.18
C TRP A 102 5.52 20.24 6.03
N GLU A 103 5.37 20.92 7.17
CA GLU A 103 5.50 22.37 7.32
C GLU A 103 6.79 22.70 8.10
N PRO A 104 7.52 23.78 7.76
CA PRO A 104 8.72 24.18 8.51
C PRO A 104 8.46 24.31 10.02
N GLY A 105 9.38 23.79 10.84
CA GLY A 105 9.28 23.83 12.30
C GLY A 105 8.33 22.80 12.93
N HIS A 106 7.59 22.01 12.14
CA HIS A 106 6.63 21.02 12.64
C HIS A 106 6.95 19.60 12.17
N ASN A 107 6.76 18.62 13.06
CA ASN A 107 6.93 17.20 12.72
C ASN A 107 5.63 16.66 12.10
N ALA A 108 5.68 16.31 10.81
CA ALA A 108 4.53 15.81 10.04
C ALA A 108 3.93 14.53 10.63
N LEU A 109 4.76 13.62 11.16
CA LEU A 109 4.31 12.36 11.75
C LEU A 109 3.58 12.58 13.08
N ARG A 110 4.11 13.44 13.96
CA ARG A 110 3.43 13.81 15.20
C ARG A 110 2.11 14.55 14.95
N ARG A 111 2.06 15.38 13.91
CA ARG A 111 0.84 16.12 13.52
C ARG A 111 -0.34 15.19 13.21
N ILE A 112 -0.09 14.04 12.58
CA ILE A 112 -1.13 13.03 12.28
C ILE A 112 -1.25 11.97 13.38
N GLY A 113 -0.47 12.08 14.45
CA GLY A 113 -0.38 11.11 15.53
C GLY A 113 0.14 9.74 15.08
N LEU A 114 1.02 9.72 14.08
CA LEU A 114 1.81 8.56 13.67
C LEU A 114 3.16 8.60 14.40
N ASP A 115 3.14 8.41 15.71
CA ASP A 115 4.33 8.45 16.55
C ASP A 115 4.21 7.45 17.71
N PHE A 116 5.31 7.25 18.45
CA PHE A 116 5.38 6.30 19.55
C PHE A 116 5.07 6.91 20.93
N THR A 117 4.61 8.17 21.01
CA THR A 117 4.43 8.87 22.30
C THR A 117 3.39 8.21 23.20
N HIS A 118 2.37 7.57 22.62
CA HIS A 118 1.30 6.88 23.34
C HIS A 118 1.14 5.42 22.88
N PHE A 119 2.25 4.76 22.52
CA PHE A 119 2.22 3.45 21.85
C PHE A 119 1.38 2.38 22.56
N GLY A 120 1.48 2.24 23.89
CA GLY A 120 0.68 1.26 24.62
C GLY A 120 -0.83 1.49 24.52
N GLY A 121 -1.27 2.75 24.62
CA GLY A 121 -2.67 3.12 24.45
C GLY A 121 -3.14 2.98 23.00
N ASP A 122 -2.27 3.30 22.04
CA ASP A 122 -2.57 3.17 20.63
C ASP A 122 -2.67 1.69 20.20
N LEU A 123 -1.80 0.83 20.74
CA LEU A 123 -1.84 -0.62 20.55
C LEU A 123 -3.13 -1.23 21.13
N GLY A 124 -3.50 -0.88 22.36
CA GLY A 124 -4.73 -1.37 22.98
C GLY A 124 -5.99 -0.98 22.19
N ARG A 125 -6.07 0.28 21.75
CA ARG A 125 -7.17 0.76 20.87
C ARG A 125 -7.16 0.06 19.52
N GLY A 126 -5.99 -0.16 18.93
CA GLY A 126 -5.85 -0.86 17.67
C GLY A 126 -6.35 -2.31 17.73
N ILE A 127 -5.97 -3.04 18.79
CA ILE A 127 -6.45 -4.41 19.05
C ILE A 127 -7.97 -4.42 19.24
N LEU A 128 -8.51 -3.50 20.03
CA LEU A 128 -9.96 -3.41 20.25
C LEU A 128 -10.71 -3.13 18.94
N LEU A 129 -10.24 -2.17 18.15
CA LEU A 129 -10.83 -1.87 16.84
C LEU A 129 -10.75 -3.07 15.89
N ALA A 130 -9.61 -3.76 15.84
CA ALA A 130 -9.45 -4.96 15.04
C ALA A 130 -10.45 -6.05 15.46
N ALA A 131 -10.69 -6.26 16.76
CA ALA A 131 -11.68 -7.22 17.22
C ALA A 131 -13.12 -6.79 16.86
N VAL A 132 -13.48 -5.55 17.16
CA VAL A 132 -14.83 -5.00 16.95
C VAL A 132 -15.22 -4.95 15.48
N ILE A 133 -14.26 -4.73 14.58
CA ILE A 133 -14.52 -4.67 13.13
C ILE A 133 -14.28 -6.04 12.49
N GLY A 134 -13.20 -6.73 12.87
CA GLY A 134 -12.75 -7.96 12.23
C GLY A 134 -13.66 -9.14 12.48
N ILE A 135 -14.12 -9.34 13.72
CA ILE A 135 -15.03 -10.45 14.06
C ILE A 135 -16.33 -10.38 13.24
N PRO A 136 -17.11 -9.27 13.27
CA PRO A 136 -18.29 -9.17 12.42
C PRO A 136 -17.95 -9.10 10.93
N GLY A 137 -16.77 -8.56 10.56
CA GLY A 137 -16.29 -8.55 9.18
C GLY A 137 -16.08 -9.94 8.60
N LEU A 138 -15.52 -10.88 9.37
CA LEU A 138 -15.40 -12.29 8.99
C LEU A 138 -16.78 -12.94 8.79
N GLY A 139 -17.74 -12.63 9.67
CA GLY A 139 -19.13 -13.07 9.52
C GLY A 139 -19.78 -12.53 8.25
N LEU A 140 -19.62 -11.23 7.98
CA LEU A 140 -20.10 -10.58 6.75
C LEU A 140 -19.50 -11.22 5.50
N TYR A 141 -18.18 -11.46 5.49
CA TYR A 141 -17.51 -12.14 4.38
C TYR A 141 -18.06 -13.56 4.17
N ALA A 142 -18.19 -14.35 5.23
CA ALA A 142 -18.70 -15.72 5.14
C ALA A 142 -20.14 -15.76 4.59
N VAL A 143 -21.04 -14.92 5.10
CA VAL A 143 -22.42 -14.81 4.60
C VAL A 143 -22.44 -14.37 3.14
N ALA A 144 -21.67 -13.34 2.78
CA ALA A 144 -21.61 -12.86 1.40
C ALA A 144 -21.06 -13.93 0.44
N ARG A 145 -20.09 -14.75 0.87
CA ARG A 145 -19.59 -15.91 0.11
C ARG A 145 -20.68 -16.97 -0.09
N MET A 146 -21.42 -17.31 0.96
CA MET A 146 -22.53 -18.27 0.89
C MET A 146 -23.66 -17.81 -0.04
N LEU A 147 -23.90 -16.51 -0.12
CA LEU A 147 -24.90 -15.90 -1.01
C LEU A 147 -24.39 -15.64 -2.44
N GLY A 148 -23.11 -15.98 -2.74
CA GLY A 148 -22.52 -15.72 -4.06
C GLY A 148 -22.26 -14.23 -4.35
N LEU A 149 -22.25 -13.37 -3.34
CA LEU A 149 -22.05 -11.93 -3.45
C LEU A 149 -20.58 -11.49 -3.36
N ASN A 150 -19.69 -12.38 -2.88
CA ASN A 150 -18.26 -12.16 -2.77
C ASN A 150 -17.44 -13.19 -3.56
N VAL A 151 -16.31 -12.76 -4.10
CA VAL A 151 -15.30 -13.65 -4.68
C VAL A 151 -14.51 -14.37 -3.58
N ALA A 152 -13.98 -15.55 -3.88
CA ALA A 152 -13.00 -16.18 -3.00
C ALA A 152 -11.68 -15.40 -3.07
N VAL A 153 -11.33 -14.71 -1.98
CA VAL A 153 -10.06 -13.98 -1.91
C VAL A 153 -8.97 -14.92 -1.42
N VAL A 154 -8.16 -15.42 -2.34
CA VAL A 154 -6.99 -16.27 -2.03
C VAL A 154 -5.84 -15.36 -1.63
N ALA A 155 -5.69 -15.14 -0.32
CA ALA A 155 -4.67 -14.21 0.18
C ALA A 155 -3.27 -14.83 0.26
N SER A 156 -3.17 -16.17 0.31
CA SER A 156 -1.91 -16.91 0.31
C SER A 156 -2.09 -18.33 -0.25
N PRO A 157 -1.03 -18.95 -0.78
CA PRO A 157 -1.05 -20.37 -1.13
C PRO A 157 -1.37 -21.24 0.10
N LEU A 158 -2.10 -22.34 -0.09
CA LEU A 158 -2.43 -23.27 1.00
C LEU A 158 -1.17 -23.97 1.57
N ASP A 159 -0.15 -24.14 0.74
CA ASP A 159 1.16 -24.72 1.02
C ASP A 159 2.27 -23.66 1.11
N ALA A 160 1.93 -22.46 1.59
CA ALA A 160 2.86 -21.33 1.67
C ALA A 160 4.17 -21.69 2.40
N ALA A 161 5.30 -21.29 1.80
CA ALA A 161 6.60 -21.43 2.44
C ALA A 161 6.72 -20.49 3.66
N TRP A 162 7.62 -20.82 4.60
CA TRP A 162 7.77 -20.06 5.86
C TRP A 162 8.06 -18.56 5.64
N TRP A 163 8.80 -18.22 4.57
CA TRP A 163 9.16 -16.83 4.22
C TRP A 163 7.98 -16.01 3.70
N THR A 164 6.87 -16.66 3.32
CA THR A 164 5.66 -15.98 2.87
C THR A 164 5.00 -15.22 4.03
N VAL A 165 5.00 -15.77 5.25
CA VAL A 165 4.37 -15.12 6.41
C VAL A 165 5.01 -13.77 6.74
N PRO A 166 6.35 -13.64 6.88
CA PRO A 166 6.99 -12.33 7.06
C PRO A 166 6.65 -11.32 5.96
N LEU A 167 6.62 -11.76 4.70
CA LEU A 167 6.26 -10.87 3.57
C LEU A 167 4.80 -10.42 3.64
N LEU A 168 3.87 -11.30 4.03
CA LEU A 168 2.46 -10.95 4.21
C LEU A 168 2.26 -9.98 5.38
N VAL A 169 2.99 -10.15 6.48
CA VAL A 169 2.99 -9.20 7.59
C VAL A 169 3.49 -7.83 7.13
N LEU A 170 4.59 -7.77 6.37
CA LEU A 170 5.09 -6.53 5.79
C LEU A 170 4.10 -5.91 4.79
N ALA A 171 3.42 -6.74 4.00
CA ALA A 171 2.39 -6.29 3.07
C ALA A 171 1.17 -5.69 3.81
N ALA A 172 0.75 -6.29 4.92
CA ALA A 172 -0.31 -5.80 5.79
C ALA A 172 0.07 -4.45 6.44
N VAL A 173 1.30 -4.32 6.94
CA VAL A 173 1.82 -3.05 7.47
C VAL A 173 1.80 -1.97 6.37
N ARG A 174 2.26 -2.30 5.17
CA ARG A 174 2.25 -1.38 4.03
C ARG A 174 0.83 -0.96 3.64
N ALA A 175 -0.12 -1.89 3.59
CA ALA A 175 -1.52 -1.59 3.31
C ALA A 175 -2.12 -0.67 4.37
N GLY A 176 -1.99 -1.03 5.65
CA GLY A 176 -2.45 -0.20 6.77
C GLY A 176 -1.84 1.20 6.76
N LEU A 177 -0.54 1.34 6.50
CA LEU A 177 0.10 2.65 6.36
C LEU A 177 -0.42 3.42 5.15
N THR A 178 -0.50 2.78 4.00
CA THR A 178 -0.94 3.42 2.75
C THR A 178 -2.36 3.94 2.90
N GLU A 179 -3.26 3.12 3.42
CA GLU A 179 -4.65 3.50 3.48
C GLU A 179 -4.96 4.48 4.60
N GLU A 180 -4.46 4.26 5.80
CA GLU A 180 -4.78 5.15 6.91
C GLU A 180 -4.07 6.50 6.79
N VAL A 181 -2.83 6.54 6.29
CA VAL A 181 -2.12 7.82 6.09
C VAL A 181 -2.75 8.61 4.95
N ILE A 182 -3.10 7.98 3.83
CA ILE A 182 -3.63 8.69 2.66
C ILE A 182 -5.09 9.08 2.89
N PHE A 183 -5.95 8.11 3.22
CA PHE A 183 -7.40 8.33 3.26
C PHE A 183 -7.84 9.03 4.54
N ILE A 184 -7.24 8.69 5.69
CA ILE A 184 -7.68 9.24 6.97
C ILE A 184 -6.82 10.45 7.38
N ALA A 185 -5.50 10.38 7.29
CA ALA A 185 -4.68 11.52 7.70
C ALA A 185 -4.70 12.66 6.68
N TYR A 186 -4.26 12.37 5.45
CA TYR A 186 -4.02 13.38 4.43
C TYR A 186 -5.30 13.93 3.82
N LEU A 187 -6.20 13.07 3.32
CA LEU A 187 -7.44 13.57 2.72
C LEU A 187 -8.30 14.34 3.72
N PHE A 188 -8.35 13.92 4.99
CA PHE A 188 -9.08 14.67 6.01
C PHE A 188 -8.45 16.04 6.22
N ASP A 189 -7.12 16.11 6.35
CA ASP A 189 -6.43 17.40 6.48
C ASP A 189 -6.73 18.34 5.31
N ARG A 190 -6.62 17.83 4.07
CA ARG A 190 -6.84 18.63 2.85
C ARG A 190 -8.30 19.06 2.69
N LEU A 191 -9.25 18.15 2.85
CA LEU A 191 -10.67 18.46 2.71
C LEU A 191 -11.15 19.38 3.85
N ARG A 192 -10.61 19.24 5.06
CA ARG A 192 -10.87 20.18 6.16
C ARG A 192 -10.39 21.59 5.84
N ARG A 193 -9.22 21.74 5.22
CA ARG A 193 -8.69 23.04 4.74
C ARG A 193 -9.54 23.64 3.62
N LEU A 194 -10.17 22.81 2.80
CA LEU A 194 -11.17 23.23 1.80
C LEU A 194 -12.56 23.52 2.40
N GLY A 195 -12.73 23.42 3.72
CA GLY A 195 -13.98 23.75 4.41
C GLY A 195 -15.01 22.63 4.51
N TRP A 196 -14.71 21.41 4.05
CA TRP A 196 -15.66 20.29 4.11
C TRP A 196 -15.99 19.90 5.55
N SER A 197 -17.26 19.60 5.84
CA SER A 197 -17.66 19.13 7.17
C SER A 197 -17.05 17.75 7.48
N TRP A 198 -16.84 17.44 8.77
CA TRP A 198 -16.27 16.16 9.18
C TRP A 198 -17.04 14.95 8.63
N TRP A 199 -18.37 15.00 8.66
CA TRP A 199 -19.19 13.89 8.17
C TRP A 199 -19.16 13.77 6.65
N ALA A 200 -19.08 14.87 5.90
CA ALA A 200 -18.88 14.80 4.45
C ALA A 200 -17.58 14.06 4.12
N ILE A 201 -16.48 14.40 4.82
CA ILE A 201 -15.17 13.75 4.64
C ILE A 201 -15.22 12.27 5.02
N ILE A 202 -15.78 11.94 6.20
CA ILE A 202 -15.85 10.55 6.69
C ILE A 202 -16.63 9.69 5.70
N LEU A 203 -17.80 10.15 5.27
CA LEU A 203 -18.65 9.37 4.36
C LEU A 203 -18.05 9.28 2.96
N SER A 204 -17.45 10.35 2.43
CA SER A 204 -16.85 10.33 1.09
C SER A 204 -15.60 9.46 1.03
N THR A 205 -14.74 9.50 2.06
CA THR A 205 -13.53 8.65 2.11
C THR A 205 -13.88 7.20 2.40
N ALA A 206 -14.89 6.92 3.24
CA ALA A 206 -15.43 5.58 3.42
C ALA A 206 -16.05 5.02 2.14
N ALA A 207 -16.80 5.84 1.39
CA ALA A 207 -17.36 5.46 0.09
C ALA A 207 -16.26 5.15 -0.92
N LEU A 208 -15.22 5.99 -1.01
CA LEU A 208 -14.07 5.74 -1.87
C LEU A 208 -13.37 4.43 -1.49
N ARG A 209 -13.24 4.14 -0.18
CA ARG A 209 -12.67 2.88 0.31
C ARG A 209 -13.50 1.68 -0.12
N GLY A 210 -14.82 1.72 0.08
CA GLY A 210 -15.72 0.67 -0.39
C GLY A 210 -15.63 0.49 -1.91
N ALA A 211 -15.56 1.58 -2.67
CA ALA A 211 -15.51 1.55 -4.13
C ALA A 211 -14.23 0.88 -4.66
N TYR A 212 -13.05 1.18 -4.12
CA TYR A 212 -11.82 0.54 -4.63
C TYR A 212 -11.73 -0.95 -4.24
N HIS A 213 -12.51 -1.41 -3.25
CA HIS A 213 -12.66 -2.83 -2.88
C HIS A 213 -13.78 -3.57 -3.61
N ALA A 214 -14.48 -2.91 -4.54
CA ALA A 214 -15.61 -3.51 -5.24
C ALA A 214 -15.27 -4.79 -6.01
N TYR A 215 -14.01 -4.97 -6.43
CA TYR A 215 -13.53 -6.18 -7.11
C TYR A 215 -13.66 -7.46 -6.25
N GLN A 216 -13.79 -7.32 -4.93
CA GLN A 216 -13.96 -8.45 -4.01
C GLN A 216 -15.44 -8.85 -3.82
N GLY A 217 -16.38 -7.99 -4.24
CA GLY A 217 -17.83 -8.21 -4.13
C GLY A 217 -18.52 -7.33 -3.08
N VAL A 218 -19.83 -7.51 -2.95
CA VAL A 218 -20.72 -6.59 -2.20
C VAL A 218 -20.40 -6.56 -0.72
N GLY A 219 -20.11 -7.71 -0.11
CA GLY A 219 -19.73 -7.80 1.30
C GLY A 219 -18.45 -7.04 1.60
N ALA A 220 -17.48 -7.04 0.66
CA ALA A 220 -16.25 -6.28 0.81
C ALA A 220 -16.50 -4.76 0.71
N ILE A 221 -17.36 -4.31 -0.20
CA ILE A 221 -17.76 -2.89 -0.30
C ILE A 221 -18.35 -2.42 1.03
N VAL A 222 -19.33 -3.16 1.55
CA VAL A 222 -20.04 -2.80 2.79
C VAL A 222 -19.10 -2.84 3.99
N GLY A 223 -18.31 -3.91 4.14
CA GLY A 223 -17.36 -4.04 5.25
C GLY A 223 -16.34 -2.91 5.28
N ASN A 224 -15.77 -2.58 4.13
CA ASN A 224 -14.79 -1.50 3.99
C ASN A 224 -15.39 -0.10 4.17
N PHE A 225 -16.63 0.12 3.71
CA PHE A 225 -17.35 1.35 3.98
C PHE A 225 -17.56 1.54 5.50
N VAL A 226 -18.08 0.51 6.18
CA VAL A 226 -18.33 0.57 7.63
C VAL A 226 -17.03 0.79 8.40
N MET A 227 -15.96 0.06 8.05
CA MET A 227 -14.63 0.28 8.63
C MET A 227 -14.18 1.74 8.43
N GLY A 228 -14.29 2.27 7.22
CA GLY A 228 -13.90 3.65 6.91
C GLY A 228 -14.66 4.68 7.74
N VAL A 229 -15.96 4.46 7.99
CA VAL A 229 -16.77 5.32 8.88
C VAL A 229 -16.25 5.26 10.33
N VAL A 230 -16.02 4.05 10.86
CA VAL A 230 -15.53 3.85 12.22
C VAL A 230 -14.15 4.49 12.39
N PHE A 231 -13.22 4.23 11.47
CA PHE A 231 -11.87 4.79 11.50
C PHE A 231 -11.88 6.31 11.37
N GLY A 232 -12.68 6.86 10.45
CA GLY A 232 -12.84 8.31 10.31
C GLY A 232 -13.39 8.98 11.57
N TRP A 233 -14.37 8.36 12.24
CA TRP A 233 -14.89 8.84 13.52
C TRP A 233 -13.85 8.75 14.65
N CYS A 234 -13.14 7.63 14.75
CA CYS A 234 -12.05 7.43 15.71
C CYS A 234 -10.92 8.45 15.52
N TYR A 235 -10.51 8.71 14.28
CA TYR A 235 -9.51 9.72 13.97
C TYR A 235 -9.96 11.12 14.40
N ARG A 236 -11.21 11.50 14.07
CA ARG A 236 -11.79 12.76 14.53
C ARG A 236 -11.78 12.87 16.07
N ARG A 237 -12.01 11.77 16.78
CA ARG A 237 -12.10 11.74 18.25
C ARG A 237 -10.73 11.75 18.94
N TRP A 238 -9.74 11.07 18.37
CA TRP A 238 -8.42 10.87 19.00
C TRP A 238 -7.33 11.77 18.41
N GLY A 239 -7.48 12.23 17.18
CA GLY A 239 -6.46 13.00 16.46
C GLY A 239 -5.20 12.20 16.14
N ARG A 240 -5.28 10.86 16.14
CA ARG A 240 -4.13 9.96 15.97
C ARG A 240 -4.46 8.82 15.03
N ILE A 241 -3.60 8.59 14.04
CA ILE A 241 -3.76 7.46 13.12
C ILE A 241 -3.09 6.17 13.57
N MET A 242 -2.14 6.22 14.53
CA MET A 242 -1.41 5.02 14.97
C MET A 242 -2.32 3.86 15.40
N PRO A 243 -3.41 4.07 16.18
CA PRO A 243 -4.35 2.99 16.50
C PRO A 243 -5.01 2.38 15.26
N LEU A 244 -5.30 3.19 14.24
CA LEU A 244 -5.99 2.78 13.01
C LEU A 244 -5.06 1.97 12.12
N VAL A 245 -3.80 2.41 11.98
CA VAL A 245 -2.74 1.65 11.28
C VAL A 245 -2.55 0.29 11.92
N ILE A 246 -2.49 0.23 13.26
CA ILE A 246 -2.37 -1.03 14.00
C ILE A 246 -3.60 -1.91 13.75
N ALA A 247 -4.81 -1.36 13.90
CA ALA A 247 -6.05 -2.11 13.68
C ALA A 247 -6.12 -2.69 12.27
N HIS A 248 -5.85 -1.88 11.26
CA HIS A 248 -5.82 -2.29 9.85
C HIS A 248 -4.79 -3.40 9.64
N THR A 249 -3.56 -3.19 10.09
CA THR A 249 -2.48 -4.17 9.95
C THR A 249 -2.89 -5.52 10.56
N LEU A 250 -3.51 -5.52 11.74
CA LEU A 250 -3.97 -6.75 12.38
C LEU A 250 -5.08 -7.44 11.59
N LEU A 251 -6.03 -6.68 11.05
CA LEU A 251 -7.10 -7.21 10.21
C LEU A 251 -6.55 -7.88 8.94
N ASP A 252 -5.59 -7.24 8.28
CA ASP A 252 -4.92 -7.77 7.12
C ASP A 252 -4.06 -8.99 7.45
N ILE A 253 -3.34 -8.99 8.57
CA ILE A 253 -2.59 -10.19 9.02
C ILE A 253 -3.54 -11.36 9.22
N VAL A 254 -4.68 -11.15 9.88
CA VAL A 254 -5.69 -12.20 10.09
C VAL A 254 -6.22 -12.70 8.74
N ALA A 255 -6.51 -11.80 7.80
CA ALA A 255 -6.98 -12.17 6.46
C ALA A 255 -5.92 -12.93 5.65
N PHE A 256 -4.66 -12.48 5.67
CA PHE A 256 -3.59 -13.01 4.82
C PHE A 256 -3.01 -14.32 5.35
N VAL A 257 -2.73 -14.37 6.65
CA VAL A 257 -2.10 -15.51 7.32
C VAL A 257 -3.13 -16.53 7.79
N GLY A 258 -4.34 -16.09 8.15
CA GLY A 258 -5.42 -16.97 8.59
C GLY A 258 -6.12 -17.71 7.45
N TYR A 259 -5.93 -17.29 6.19
CA TYR A 259 -6.62 -17.88 5.03
C TYR A 259 -6.47 -19.41 4.91
N PRO A 260 -5.26 -20.01 4.99
CA PRO A 260 -5.12 -21.47 4.87
C PRO A 260 -5.89 -22.23 5.96
N LEU A 261 -5.88 -21.69 7.19
CA LEU A 261 -6.63 -22.27 8.30
C LEU A 261 -8.15 -22.16 8.07
N ALA A 262 -8.64 -21.00 7.63
CA ALA A 262 -10.06 -20.81 7.31
C ALA A 262 -10.53 -21.71 6.17
N ALA A 263 -9.71 -21.88 5.12
CA ALA A 263 -9.98 -22.79 4.01
C ALA A 263 -9.98 -24.26 4.44
N ALA A 264 -9.10 -24.65 5.36
CA ALA A 264 -9.06 -26.01 5.91
C ALA A 264 -10.28 -26.32 6.80
N LEU A 265 -10.69 -25.36 7.63
CA LEU A 265 -11.82 -25.53 8.56
C LEU A 265 -13.18 -25.40 7.89
N TRP A 266 -13.32 -24.54 6.87
CA TRP A 266 -14.58 -24.29 6.19
C TRP A 266 -14.43 -24.14 4.67
N PRO A 267 -14.08 -25.24 3.96
CA PRO A 267 -13.76 -25.19 2.54
C PRO A 267 -14.91 -24.71 1.66
N GLY A 268 -16.16 -25.04 2.00
CA GLY A 268 -17.34 -24.60 1.24
C GLY A 268 -17.54 -23.07 1.17
N VAL A 269 -16.89 -22.30 2.05
CA VAL A 269 -16.96 -20.83 2.08
C VAL A 269 -15.66 -20.20 1.58
N PHE A 270 -14.53 -20.73 2.03
CA PHE A 270 -13.22 -20.10 1.85
C PHE A 270 -12.38 -20.71 0.70
N ALA A 271 -12.65 -21.95 0.28
CA ALA A 271 -11.93 -22.53 -0.85
C ALA A 271 -12.46 -21.96 -2.19
N PRO A 272 -11.58 -21.83 -3.22
CA PRO A 272 -12.02 -21.53 -4.57
C PRO A 272 -13.00 -22.62 -5.06
N ALA A 273 -14.00 -22.22 -5.84
CA ALA A 273 -14.86 -23.21 -6.50
C ALA A 273 -14.01 -24.10 -7.42
N PRO A 274 -14.26 -25.43 -7.46
CA PRO A 274 -13.54 -26.30 -8.37
C PRO A 274 -13.76 -25.83 -9.82
N SER A 275 -12.67 -25.69 -10.59
CA SER A 275 -12.76 -25.35 -12.01
C SER A 275 -13.64 -26.38 -12.74
N PRO A 276 -14.56 -25.97 -13.62
CA PRO A 276 -15.33 -26.93 -14.41
C PRO A 276 -14.37 -27.77 -15.23
N THR A 277 -14.53 -29.10 -15.17
CA THR A 277 -13.75 -30.02 -16.00
C THR A 277 -14.06 -29.73 -17.46
N VAL A 278 -13.11 -29.16 -18.19
CA VAL A 278 -13.22 -29.01 -19.64
C VAL A 278 -13.22 -30.41 -20.22
N THR A 279 -14.38 -30.90 -20.65
CA THR A 279 -14.45 -32.14 -21.43
C THR A 279 -13.74 -31.88 -22.75
N PRO A 280 -12.69 -32.64 -23.11
CA PRO A 280 -11.98 -32.41 -24.35
C PRO A 280 -12.94 -32.54 -25.53
N THR A 281 -13.02 -31.49 -26.35
CA THR A 281 -13.78 -31.53 -27.62
C THR A 281 -13.22 -32.65 -28.49
N PRO A 282 -14.06 -33.57 -29.02
CA PRO A 282 -13.57 -34.63 -29.90
C PRO A 282 -12.88 -34.00 -31.13
N THR A 283 -11.64 -34.45 -31.39
CA THR A 283 -10.87 -34.03 -32.56
C THR A 283 -11.65 -34.35 -33.84
N PRO A 284 -11.87 -33.38 -34.75
CA PRO A 284 -12.53 -33.68 -36.02
C PRO A 284 -11.66 -34.67 -36.81
N THR A 285 -12.27 -35.77 -37.23
CA THR A 285 -11.66 -36.76 -38.12
C THR A 285 -11.30 -36.08 -39.45
N PRO A 286 -10.06 -36.22 -39.96
CA PRO A 286 -9.72 -35.67 -41.27
C PRO A 286 -10.59 -36.35 -42.34
N ALA A 287 -11.29 -35.54 -43.13
CA ALA A 287 -12.01 -36.03 -44.30
C ALA A 287 -11.02 -36.59 -45.33
N ALA A 288 -11.30 -37.80 -45.82
CA ALA A 288 -10.53 -38.49 -46.86
C ALA A 288 -10.79 -37.90 -48.25
#